data_AF-A0A2M8D7V5-F1
#
_entry.id   AF-A0A2M8D7V5-F1
#
_cell.length_a   1.000
_cell.length_b   1.000
_cell.length_c   1.000
_cell.angle_alpha   90.00
_cell.angle_beta   90.00
_cell.angle_gamma   90.00
#
_symmetry.space_group_name_H-M   'P 1'
#
loop_
_entity.id
_entity.type
_entity.pdbx_description
1 polymer ?
#
loop_
_entity_poly.entity_id
_entity_poly.type
_entity_poly.pdbx_seq_one_letter_code
_entity_poly.pdbx_strand_id
1 'polypeptide(L)'
;MTNEQPTEFICELCSGAHPTSEHAEIPSETKSENTDTIHTIVLLQNFTLDKLEEAITVDGRSTEDILRQLDEAKQAKDYKAQRGLTEALRQRLDIADIRGTERPKEILDAMTSIYAADEYSKARQDIMMNEIPNDSPDILIHTLLDKRFSNSTHLLYSLEENEVREKIYHALKNNNATDKAVILVLTMQDLSAKIRLFEDITTWLQHNSSDEAKKVMDSYGEYNRLKRDVAVKLLEQDRETFSRLLESGTINLDGLEDRIKDEPDESLANILLHVITIDDASRAMKFMRSKETLLTASHELSRAALPPESRATVAENMQRFTSAFDAPPRIRSLGHLRKRDESIESYDISNKFIIALRDGENHATIAWSNTKDLFEHKHLAQRIGNVTKALCAGGEVELVQLENERKQVEFKGRSGTFGPYNHTFLERFKQAIAEQLQRELGTEVEVAIHPSKI
;
A
#
# COMPACT_ATOMS: atom_id res chain seq x y z
N MET A 1 33.91 2.79 -66.52
CA MET A 1 32.72 3.20 -67.30
C MET A 1 32.19 4.46 -66.67
N THR A 2 32.33 5.54 -67.41
CA THR A 2 32.09 6.95 -67.07
C THR A 2 30.78 7.42 -67.68
N ASN A 3 30.18 8.46 -67.07
CA ASN A 3 29.20 9.40 -67.61
C ASN A 3 27.80 8.81 -67.94
N GLU A 4 26.67 9.52 -67.84
CA GLU A 4 26.36 10.93 -68.10
C GLU A 4 25.18 11.45 -67.24
N GLN A 5 25.22 12.74 -66.94
CA GLN A 5 24.12 13.69 -66.60
C GLN A 5 23.48 14.21 -67.94
N PRO A 6 22.54 15.20 -68.03
CA PRO A 6 21.51 15.78 -67.11
C PRO A 6 20.15 16.19 -67.81
N THR A 7 19.29 16.93 -67.06
CA THR A 7 18.30 17.99 -67.50
C THR A 7 16.98 17.52 -68.17
N GLU A 8 15.78 18.07 -67.89
CA GLU A 8 15.33 19.47 -67.90
C GLU A 8 14.18 19.82 -66.91
N PHE A 9 14.14 21.12 -66.56
CA PHE A 9 13.07 21.92 -65.94
C PHE A 9 12.08 22.41 -67.02
N ILE A 10 10.82 22.76 -66.68
CA ILE A 10 9.93 23.93 -67.06
C ILE A 10 8.48 23.55 -66.59
N CYS A 11 7.86 24.20 -65.58
CA CYS A 11 6.89 25.35 -65.63
C CYS A 11 5.68 25.12 -66.60
N GLU A 12 4.42 25.52 -66.40
CA GLU A 12 3.63 26.27 -65.43
C GLU A 12 2.17 26.27 -65.99
N LEU A 13 1.18 26.72 -65.20
CA LEU A 13 -0.12 27.30 -65.62
C LEU A 13 -1.38 26.42 -65.84
N CYS A 14 -2.23 26.45 -64.80
CA CYS A 14 -3.61 26.98 -64.75
C CYS A 14 -4.56 26.87 -65.96
N SER A 15 -5.75 26.27 -65.75
CA SER A 15 -7.11 26.78 -66.09
C SER A 15 -8.15 25.67 -65.83
N GLY A 16 -9.13 25.83 -64.93
CA GLY A 16 -10.51 26.31 -65.22
C GLY A 16 -11.37 25.18 -65.84
N ALA A 17 -12.60 24.83 -65.46
CA ALA A 17 -13.62 25.41 -64.60
C ALA A 17 -14.70 24.32 -64.29
N HIS A 18 -15.50 24.58 -63.24
CA HIS A 18 -16.73 23.91 -62.71
C HIS A 18 -17.84 23.58 -63.74
N PRO A 19 -19.03 23.02 -63.38
CA PRO A 19 -19.60 22.51 -62.11
C PRO A 19 -20.19 21.06 -62.26
N THR A 20 -20.66 20.30 -61.26
CA THR A 20 -21.93 20.45 -60.49
C THR A 20 -22.04 19.37 -59.40
N SER A 21 -22.49 19.80 -58.21
CA SER A 21 -23.48 19.15 -57.31
C SER A 21 -23.35 17.66 -56.96
N GLU A 22 -23.07 17.34 -55.70
CA GLU A 22 -24.04 16.70 -54.79
C GLU A 22 -23.49 16.56 -53.36
N HIS A 23 -24.28 17.05 -52.39
CA HIS A 23 -24.33 16.72 -50.97
C HIS A 23 -23.02 16.50 -50.18
N ALA A 24 -22.53 17.58 -49.54
CA ALA A 24 -21.69 17.46 -48.35
C ALA A 24 -22.59 17.56 -47.10
N GLU A 25 -22.84 16.41 -46.47
CA GLU A 25 -23.28 16.34 -45.08
C GLU A 25 -22.20 16.95 -44.18
N ILE A 26 -22.65 17.79 -43.25
CA ILE A 26 -21.85 18.44 -42.23
C ILE A 26 -21.54 17.39 -41.14
N PRO A 27 -20.27 17.11 -40.79
CA PRO A 27 -19.98 16.45 -39.52
C PRO A 27 -19.92 17.52 -38.43
N SER A 28 -21.04 17.72 -37.74
CA SER A 28 -21.07 18.36 -36.42
C SER A 28 -20.78 17.31 -35.35
N GLU A 29 -20.19 17.77 -34.24
CA GLU A 29 -19.90 17.02 -33.00
C GLU A 29 -18.52 16.34 -32.90
N THR A 30 -17.47 17.17 -32.78
CA THR A 30 -16.23 16.82 -32.04
C THR A 30 -15.51 18.05 -31.46
N LYS A 31 -16.12 19.25 -31.46
CA LYS A 31 -15.47 20.52 -31.04
C LYS A 31 -16.04 21.19 -29.78
N SER A 32 -17.18 20.75 -29.24
CA SER A 32 -17.80 21.43 -28.09
C SER A 32 -17.15 21.08 -26.75
N GLU A 33 -16.87 19.81 -26.46
CA GLU A 33 -16.43 19.33 -25.13
C GLU A 33 -15.12 19.99 -24.62
N ASN A 34 -14.18 20.28 -25.52
CA ASN A 34 -12.93 20.93 -25.14
C ASN A 34 -13.11 22.44 -24.85
N THR A 35 -14.10 23.08 -25.48
CA THR A 35 -14.33 24.53 -25.33
C THR A 35 -14.92 24.83 -23.94
N ASP A 36 -15.84 23.99 -23.46
CA ASP A 36 -16.49 24.16 -22.16
C ASP A 36 -15.51 23.89 -21.00
N THR A 37 -14.63 22.91 -21.16
CA THR A 37 -13.54 22.62 -20.19
C THR A 37 -12.58 23.80 -20.08
N ILE A 38 -12.11 24.33 -21.23
CA ILE A 38 -11.23 25.51 -21.27
C ILE A 38 -11.92 26.73 -20.64
N HIS A 39 -13.18 26.98 -21.00
CA HIS A 39 -13.93 28.09 -20.44
C HIS A 39 -14.05 28.00 -18.92
N THR A 40 -14.37 26.81 -18.39
CA THR A 40 -14.49 26.62 -16.95
C THR A 40 -13.15 26.77 -16.23
N ILE A 41 -12.05 26.27 -16.80
CA ILE A 41 -10.70 26.49 -16.25
C ILE A 41 -10.37 27.98 -16.22
N VAL A 42 -10.71 28.74 -17.26
CA VAL A 42 -10.50 30.19 -17.29
C VAL A 42 -11.33 30.90 -16.21
N LEU A 43 -12.58 30.51 -16.01
CA LEU A 43 -13.41 31.05 -14.92
C LEU A 43 -12.80 30.76 -13.55
N LEU A 44 -12.34 29.53 -13.31
CA LEU A 44 -11.66 29.14 -12.06
C LEU A 44 -10.37 29.94 -11.85
N GLN A 45 -9.59 30.16 -12.90
CA GLN A 45 -8.37 30.96 -12.85
C GLN A 45 -8.67 32.42 -12.51
N ASN A 46 -9.68 33.03 -13.13
CA ASN A 46 -10.07 34.41 -12.86
C ASN A 46 -10.60 34.57 -11.43
N PHE A 47 -11.46 33.66 -10.96
CA PHE A 47 -11.93 33.67 -9.57
C PHE A 47 -10.76 33.53 -8.58
N THR A 48 -9.80 32.66 -8.90
CA THR A 48 -8.60 32.48 -8.09
C THR A 48 -7.71 33.72 -8.09
N LEU A 49 -7.58 34.39 -9.22
CA LEU A 49 -6.83 35.64 -9.34
C LEU A 49 -7.39 36.70 -8.40
N ASP A 50 -8.70 36.94 -8.44
CA ASP A 50 -9.37 37.92 -7.57
C ASP A 50 -9.10 37.63 -6.09
N LYS A 51 -9.13 36.35 -5.69
CA LYS A 51 -8.88 35.92 -4.32
C LYS A 51 -7.42 36.04 -3.89
N LEU A 52 -6.48 35.76 -4.79
CA LEU A 52 -5.05 35.95 -4.52
C LEU A 52 -4.69 37.44 -4.42
N GLU A 53 -5.27 38.28 -5.28
CA GLU A 53 -5.10 39.74 -5.22
C GLU A 53 -5.66 40.33 -3.93
N GLU A 54 -6.83 39.87 -3.48
CA GLU A 54 -7.42 40.20 -2.19
C GLU A 54 -6.46 39.82 -1.04
N ALA A 55 -5.95 38.58 -1.05
CA ALA A 55 -5.03 38.09 -0.02
C ALA A 55 -3.71 38.87 0.05
N ILE A 56 -3.10 39.19 -1.10
CA ILE A 56 -1.86 39.98 -1.16
C ILE A 56 -2.10 41.43 -0.73
N THR A 57 -3.27 42.00 -1.08
CA THR A 57 -3.63 43.36 -0.64
C THR A 57 -3.81 43.43 0.87
N VAL A 58 -4.43 42.41 1.49
CA VAL A 58 -4.57 42.29 2.94
C VAL A 58 -3.23 42.09 3.64
N ASP A 59 -2.31 41.33 3.04
CA ASP A 59 -0.96 41.13 3.57
C ASP A 59 -0.13 42.43 3.58
N GLY A 60 -0.32 43.29 2.58
CA GLY A 60 0.20 44.67 2.55
C GLY A 60 1.72 44.81 2.41
N ARG A 61 2.49 43.71 2.38
CA ARG A 61 3.95 43.75 2.22
C ARG A 61 4.35 43.95 0.76
N SER A 62 5.45 44.65 0.52
CA SER A 62 6.05 44.77 -0.83
C SER A 62 6.82 43.50 -1.23
N THR A 63 7.14 43.32 -2.52
CA THR A 63 7.92 42.14 -2.95
C THR A 63 9.32 42.21 -2.34
N GLU A 64 9.89 43.41 -2.34
CA GLU A 64 11.20 43.75 -1.81
C GLU A 64 11.29 43.45 -0.32
N ASP A 65 10.24 43.77 0.45
CA ASP A 65 10.19 43.45 1.89
C ASP A 65 10.14 41.96 2.15
N ILE A 66 9.37 41.19 1.37
CA ILE A 66 9.29 39.74 1.53
C ILE A 66 10.61 39.07 1.18
N LEU A 67 11.26 39.50 0.08
CA LEU A 67 12.58 38.99 -0.32
C LEU A 67 13.64 39.28 0.76
N ARG A 68 13.67 40.51 1.28
CA ARG A 68 14.59 40.89 2.37
C ARG A 68 14.34 40.06 3.62
N GLN A 69 13.09 39.92 4.06
CA GLN A 69 12.74 39.11 5.23
C GLN A 69 13.07 37.63 5.02
N LEU A 70 12.95 37.11 3.80
CA LEU A 70 13.30 35.73 3.50
C LEU A 70 14.79 35.50 3.65
N ASP A 71 15.63 36.42 3.20
CA ASP A 71 17.08 36.35 3.38
C ASP A 71 17.48 36.48 4.85
N GLU A 72 16.85 37.38 5.60
CA GLU A 72 17.02 37.49 7.06
C GLU A 72 16.64 36.15 7.75
N ALA A 73 15.52 35.53 7.37
CA ALA A 73 15.06 34.25 7.91
C ALA A 73 15.98 33.07 7.52
N LYS A 74 16.56 33.08 6.32
CA LYS A 74 17.58 32.11 5.87
C LYS A 74 18.84 32.21 6.73
N GLN A 75 19.35 33.42 6.95
CA GLN A 75 20.52 33.66 7.80
C GLN A 75 20.26 33.24 9.26
N ALA A 76 19.07 33.51 9.78
CA ALA A 76 18.65 33.13 11.13
C ALA A 76 18.27 31.65 11.30
N LYS A 77 18.19 30.87 10.21
CA LYS A 77 17.67 29.48 10.17
C LYS A 77 16.25 29.35 10.74
N ASP A 78 15.41 30.38 10.59
CA ASP A 78 13.99 30.32 10.98
C ASP A 78 13.17 29.65 9.88
N TYR A 79 13.04 28.32 9.97
CA TYR A 79 12.31 27.51 8.99
C TYR A 79 10.81 27.87 8.89
N LYS A 80 10.19 28.35 9.99
CA LYS A 80 8.77 28.70 9.99
C LYS A 80 8.55 30.00 9.21
N ALA A 81 9.39 31.01 9.46
CA ALA A 81 9.36 32.27 8.72
C ALA A 81 9.71 32.04 7.24
N GLN A 82 10.74 31.25 6.94
CA GLN A 82 11.09 30.88 5.57
C GLN A 82 9.90 30.29 4.82
N ARG A 83 9.20 29.30 5.40
CA ARG A 83 8.04 28.66 4.77
C ARG A 83 6.92 29.66 4.46
N GLY A 84 6.58 30.53 5.41
CA GLY A 84 5.52 31.53 5.23
C GLY A 84 5.87 32.59 4.16
N LEU A 85 7.13 33.02 4.10
CA LEU A 85 7.61 34.00 3.13
C LEU A 85 7.72 33.41 1.73
N THR A 86 8.21 32.17 1.59
CA THR A 86 8.21 31.44 0.32
C THR A 86 6.79 31.25 -0.23
N GLU A 87 5.82 30.95 0.63
CA GLU A 87 4.42 30.84 0.23
C GLU A 87 3.86 32.17 -0.30
N ALA A 88 4.17 33.29 0.36
CA ALA A 88 3.75 34.62 -0.11
C ALA A 88 4.41 35.00 -1.45
N LEU A 89 5.65 34.60 -1.69
CA LEU A 89 6.32 34.76 -2.99
C LEU A 89 5.68 33.89 -4.08
N ARG A 90 5.30 32.64 -3.77
CA ARG A 90 4.58 31.75 -4.69
C ARG A 90 3.24 32.36 -5.13
N GLN A 91 2.50 32.99 -4.23
CA GLN A 91 1.23 33.66 -4.59
C GLN A 91 1.44 34.77 -5.63
N ARG A 92 2.57 35.50 -5.58
CA ARG A 92 2.91 36.51 -6.60
C ARG A 92 3.27 35.88 -7.94
N LEU A 93 3.96 34.73 -7.94
CA LEU A 93 4.21 33.96 -9.16
C LEU A 93 2.89 33.44 -9.76
N ASP A 94 1.96 32.99 -8.94
CA ASP A 94 0.64 32.52 -9.39
C ASP A 94 -0.16 33.62 -10.09
N ILE A 95 -0.13 34.84 -9.57
CA ILE A 95 -0.76 36.00 -10.24
C ILE A 95 -0.12 36.22 -11.62
N ALA A 96 1.22 36.21 -11.69
CA ALA A 96 1.92 36.41 -12.96
C ALA A 96 1.55 35.32 -13.99
N ASP A 97 1.44 34.07 -13.53
CA ASP A 97 1.02 32.93 -14.33
C ASP A 97 -0.40 33.07 -14.87
N ILE A 98 -1.36 33.39 -14.01
CA ILE A 98 -2.77 33.51 -14.41
C ILE A 98 -2.95 34.65 -15.41
N ARG A 99 -2.20 35.76 -15.23
CA ARG A 99 -2.21 36.91 -16.15
C ARG A 99 -1.46 36.65 -17.46
N GLY A 100 -0.72 35.55 -17.58
CA GLY A 100 0.13 35.26 -18.74
C GLY A 100 1.32 36.22 -18.87
N THR A 101 1.79 36.80 -17.76
CA THR A 101 2.93 37.73 -17.71
C THR A 101 4.23 37.01 -17.35
N GLU A 102 5.39 37.58 -17.71
CA GLU A 102 6.69 37.00 -17.33
C GLU A 102 6.80 36.91 -15.80
N ARG A 103 7.14 35.71 -15.31
CA ARG A 103 7.40 35.48 -13.88
C ARG A 103 8.57 36.35 -13.41
N PRO A 104 8.42 37.14 -12.33
CA PRO A 104 9.49 37.98 -11.80
C PRO A 104 10.76 37.18 -11.48
N LYS A 105 11.88 37.55 -12.11
CA LYS A 105 13.15 36.82 -11.99
C LYS A 105 13.69 36.84 -10.57
N GLU A 106 13.53 37.95 -9.87
CA GLU A 106 13.98 38.14 -8.50
C GLU A 106 13.30 37.14 -7.55
N ILE A 107 12.03 36.81 -7.82
CA ILE A 107 11.28 35.82 -7.04
C ILE A 107 11.75 34.40 -7.37
N LEU A 108 11.92 34.09 -8.66
CA LEU A 108 12.44 32.79 -9.10
C LEU A 108 13.83 32.50 -8.50
N ASP A 109 14.75 33.47 -8.60
CA ASP A 109 16.11 33.36 -8.07
C ASP A 109 16.10 33.11 -6.56
N ALA A 110 15.23 33.80 -5.81
CA ALA A 110 15.09 33.62 -4.36
C ALA A 110 14.55 32.24 -3.96
N MET A 111 13.79 31.58 -4.85
CA MET A 111 13.15 30.28 -4.65
C MET A 111 13.99 29.08 -5.13
N THR A 112 15.00 29.27 -5.98
CA THR A 112 15.85 28.20 -6.58
C THR A 112 16.48 27.22 -5.56
N SER A 113 16.50 27.57 -4.27
CA SER A 113 17.06 26.73 -3.19
C SER A 113 16.00 26.09 -2.26
N ILE A 114 14.72 26.41 -2.41
CA ILE A 114 13.67 26.09 -1.43
C ILE A 114 12.40 25.61 -2.14
N TYR A 115 12.13 24.30 -2.00
CA TYR A 115 10.97 23.56 -2.54
C TYR A 115 10.82 23.59 -4.07
N ALA A 116 10.01 22.69 -4.62
CA ALA A 116 9.78 22.61 -6.06
C ALA A 116 9.20 23.95 -6.56
N ALA A 117 10.02 24.73 -7.28
CA ALA A 117 9.68 26.09 -7.69
C ALA A 117 8.47 26.16 -8.62
N ASP A 118 8.07 25.03 -9.19
CA ASP A 118 6.98 24.93 -10.16
C ASP A 118 5.62 24.59 -9.54
N GLU A 119 5.53 24.29 -8.24
CA GLU A 119 4.25 24.08 -7.56
C GLU A 119 3.44 25.38 -7.43
N TYR A 120 2.13 25.29 -7.57
CA TYR A 120 1.23 26.39 -7.21
C TYR A 120 1.33 26.71 -5.71
N SER A 121 1.06 27.95 -5.33
CA SER A 121 0.90 28.30 -3.91
C SER A 121 -0.20 27.44 -3.29
N LYS A 122 -0.09 27.18 -1.98
CA LYS A 122 -1.15 26.52 -1.22
C LYS A 122 -2.47 27.28 -1.36
N ALA A 123 -2.43 28.61 -1.33
CA ALA A 123 -3.63 29.43 -1.51
C ALA A 123 -4.34 29.15 -2.84
N ARG A 124 -3.59 29.17 -3.96
CA ARG A 124 -4.14 28.83 -5.28
C ARG A 124 -4.72 27.43 -5.32
N GLN A 125 -3.96 26.45 -4.80
CA GLN A 125 -4.40 25.05 -4.76
C GLN A 125 -5.72 24.93 -3.98
N ASP A 126 -5.79 25.49 -2.76
CA ASP A 126 -6.98 25.40 -1.91
C ASP A 126 -8.20 26.10 -2.55
N ILE A 127 -8.02 27.30 -3.13
CA ILE A 127 -9.11 28.03 -3.80
C ILE A 127 -9.64 27.24 -5.00
N MET A 128 -8.76 26.82 -5.92
CA MET A 128 -9.19 26.09 -7.11
C MET A 128 -9.85 24.76 -6.74
N MET A 129 -9.27 24.01 -5.80
CA MET A 129 -9.79 22.70 -5.40
C MET A 129 -11.18 22.75 -4.76
N ASN A 130 -11.51 23.83 -4.05
CA ASN A 130 -12.85 24.02 -3.47
C ASN A 130 -13.92 24.35 -4.50
N GLU A 131 -13.53 24.89 -5.66
CA GLU A 131 -14.46 25.37 -6.70
C GLU A 131 -14.53 24.42 -7.91
N ILE A 132 -13.69 23.39 -7.97
CA ILE A 132 -13.76 22.39 -9.05
C ILE A 132 -15.08 21.61 -8.96
N PRO A 133 -15.87 21.55 -10.04
CA PRO A 133 -17.08 20.73 -10.07
C PRO A 133 -16.74 19.24 -9.98
N ASN A 134 -17.35 18.53 -9.02
CA ASN A 134 -17.13 17.10 -8.79
C ASN A 134 -17.74 16.20 -9.89
N ASP A 135 -18.65 16.75 -10.69
CA ASP A 135 -19.35 16.10 -11.81
C ASP A 135 -18.71 16.40 -13.18
N SER A 136 -17.63 17.19 -13.22
CA SER A 136 -16.92 17.52 -14.45
C SER A 136 -15.63 16.71 -14.59
N PRO A 137 -15.68 15.51 -15.21
CA PRO A 137 -14.52 14.62 -15.30
C PRO A 137 -13.35 15.27 -16.02
N ASP A 138 -13.59 16.11 -17.04
CA ASP A 138 -12.52 16.68 -17.85
C ASP A 138 -11.70 17.75 -17.07
N ILE A 139 -12.37 18.52 -16.20
CA ILE A 139 -11.70 19.47 -15.28
C ILE A 139 -10.94 18.73 -14.18
N LEU A 140 -11.54 17.67 -13.63
CA LEU A 140 -10.91 16.80 -12.64
C LEU A 140 -9.65 16.14 -13.23
N ILE A 141 -9.72 15.61 -14.44
CA ILE A 141 -8.59 15.02 -15.17
C ILE A 141 -7.50 16.07 -15.36
N HIS A 142 -7.84 17.26 -15.87
CA HIS A 142 -6.87 18.34 -16.07
C HIS A 142 -6.13 18.67 -14.77
N THR A 143 -6.87 18.80 -13.67
CA THR A 143 -6.29 19.11 -12.35
C THR A 143 -5.43 17.96 -11.81
N LEU A 144 -5.87 16.72 -12.00
CA LEU A 144 -5.12 15.52 -11.58
C LEU A 144 -3.86 15.31 -12.43
N LEU A 145 -3.78 15.77 -13.67
CA LEU A 145 -2.58 15.61 -14.50
C LEU A 145 -1.60 16.78 -14.37
N ASP A 146 -2.05 17.94 -13.90
CA ASP A 146 -1.17 19.08 -13.66
C ASP A 146 -0.31 18.87 -12.40
N LYS A 147 0.98 18.60 -12.61
CA LYS A 147 1.97 18.33 -11.56
C LYS A 147 2.16 19.48 -10.57
N ARG A 148 1.70 20.69 -10.92
CA ARG A 148 1.77 21.88 -10.06
C ARG A 148 0.75 21.83 -8.92
N PHE A 149 -0.31 21.03 -9.05
CA PHE A 149 -1.23 20.69 -7.95
C PHE A 149 -0.68 19.54 -7.10
N SER A 150 0.18 19.88 -6.15
CA SER A 150 0.73 18.91 -5.18
C SER A 150 -0.33 18.19 -4.35
N ASN A 151 -1.50 18.81 -4.13
CA ASN A 151 -2.60 18.27 -3.33
C ASN A 151 -3.73 17.61 -4.16
N SER A 152 -3.59 17.53 -5.50
CA SER A 152 -4.67 17.06 -6.40
C SER A 152 -5.19 15.66 -6.10
N THR A 153 -4.38 14.79 -5.49
CA THR A 153 -4.80 13.45 -5.05
C THR A 153 -6.00 13.48 -4.10
N HIS A 154 -6.19 14.58 -3.35
CA HIS A 154 -7.36 14.74 -2.47
C HIS A 154 -8.71 14.69 -3.22
N LEU A 155 -8.75 15.10 -4.49
CA LEU A 155 -9.97 15.03 -5.31
C LEU A 155 -10.50 13.59 -5.43
N LEU A 156 -9.60 12.60 -5.47
CA LEU A 156 -9.99 11.21 -5.67
C LEU A 156 -10.84 10.66 -4.51
N TYR A 157 -10.70 11.24 -3.32
CA TYR A 157 -11.45 10.84 -2.14
C TYR A 157 -12.87 11.42 -2.08
N SER A 158 -13.16 12.49 -2.83
CA SER A 158 -14.47 13.16 -2.86
C SER A 158 -15.37 12.73 -4.02
N LEU A 159 -14.88 11.90 -4.95
CA LEU A 159 -15.67 11.44 -6.09
C LEU A 159 -16.73 10.43 -5.65
N GLU A 160 -17.99 10.66 -5.96
CA GLU A 160 -19.08 9.74 -5.61
C GLU A 160 -19.50 8.86 -6.79
N GLU A 161 -19.54 9.41 -8.00
CA GLU A 161 -20.09 8.74 -9.17
C GLU A 161 -19.10 7.76 -9.82
N ASN A 162 -19.55 6.52 -10.04
CA ASN A 162 -18.72 5.48 -10.66
C ASN A 162 -18.37 5.81 -12.12
N GLU A 163 -19.31 6.37 -12.90
CA GLU A 163 -19.08 6.72 -14.31
C GLU A 163 -17.96 7.78 -14.45
N VAL A 164 -17.99 8.80 -13.59
CA VAL A 164 -16.94 9.83 -13.50
C VAL A 164 -15.60 9.20 -13.13
N ARG A 165 -15.57 8.33 -12.10
CA ARG A 165 -14.36 7.62 -11.69
C ARG A 165 -13.78 6.77 -12.82
N GLU A 166 -14.60 6.08 -13.60
CA GLU A 166 -14.12 5.27 -14.73
C GLU A 166 -13.53 6.13 -15.86
N LYS A 167 -14.16 7.26 -16.20
CA LYS A 167 -13.61 8.20 -17.20
C LYS A 167 -12.26 8.75 -16.74
N ILE A 168 -12.14 9.15 -15.47
CA ILE A 168 -10.88 9.62 -14.87
C ILE A 168 -9.83 8.51 -14.89
N TYR A 169 -10.18 7.28 -14.52
CA TYR A 169 -9.26 6.15 -14.50
C TYR A 169 -8.58 5.94 -15.86
N HIS A 170 -9.36 5.89 -16.95
CA HIS A 170 -8.82 5.72 -18.29
C HIS A 170 -7.90 6.88 -18.70
N ALA A 171 -8.25 8.12 -18.34
CA ALA A 171 -7.39 9.26 -18.62
C ALA A 171 -6.07 9.22 -17.83
N LEU A 172 -6.09 8.84 -16.55
CA LEU A 172 -4.89 8.68 -15.74
C LEU A 172 -3.98 7.57 -16.30
N LYS A 173 -4.57 6.44 -16.69
CA LYS A 173 -3.87 5.32 -17.34
C LYS A 173 -3.19 5.76 -18.64
N ASN A 174 -3.91 6.47 -19.50
CA ASN A 174 -3.40 6.97 -20.79
C ASN A 174 -2.27 8.00 -20.64
N ASN A 175 -2.22 8.71 -19.50
CA ASN A 175 -1.19 9.70 -19.19
C ASN A 175 -0.10 9.18 -18.25
N ASN A 176 -0.07 7.87 -17.98
CA ASN A 176 0.90 7.23 -17.10
C ASN A 176 0.95 7.78 -15.66
N ALA A 177 -0.17 8.28 -15.14
CA ALA A 177 -0.30 8.73 -13.75
C ALA A 177 -0.66 7.56 -12.83
N THR A 178 0.31 6.65 -12.63
CA THR A 178 0.09 5.34 -11.97
C THR A 178 -0.34 5.48 -10.52
N ASP A 179 0.27 6.40 -9.77
CA ASP A 179 -0.06 6.60 -8.34
C ASP A 179 -1.52 7.01 -8.17
N LYS A 180 -1.96 8.01 -8.95
CA LYS A 180 -3.34 8.52 -8.91
C LYS A 180 -4.35 7.48 -9.38
N ALA A 181 -4.03 6.69 -10.41
CA ALA A 181 -4.90 5.61 -10.86
C ALA A 181 -5.11 4.54 -9.78
N VAL A 182 -4.06 4.16 -9.05
CA VAL A 182 -4.15 3.21 -7.94
C VAL A 182 -4.98 3.78 -6.80
N ILE A 183 -4.76 5.04 -6.41
CA ILE A 183 -5.54 5.68 -5.33
C ILE A 183 -7.01 5.82 -5.71
N LEU A 184 -7.31 6.14 -6.96
CA LEU A 184 -8.67 6.20 -7.47
C LEU A 184 -9.40 4.87 -7.27
N VAL A 185 -8.79 3.74 -7.66
CA VAL A 185 -9.38 2.41 -7.47
C VAL A 185 -9.45 2.03 -5.99
N LEU A 186 -8.43 2.37 -5.20
CA LEU A 186 -8.42 2.14 -3.75
C LEU A 186 -9.60 2.82 -3.05
N THR A 187 -10.00 4.01 -3.47
CA THR A 187 -11.10 4.77 -2.87
C THR A 187 -12.48 4.38 -3.39
N MET A 188 -12.58 3.46 -4.37
CA MET A 188 -13.88 3.01 -4.89
C MET A 188 -14.65 2.21 -3.84
N GLN A 189 -15.93 2.52 -3.72
CA GLN A 189 -16.87 1.84 -2.83
C GLN A 189 -17.56 0.66 -3.51
N ASP A 190 -17.93 0.81 -4.78
CA ASP A 190 -18.51 -0.28 -5.57
C ASP A 190 -17.48 -1.40 -5.76
N LEU A 191 -17.76 -2.57 -5.18
CA LEU A 191 -16.83 -3.69 -5.18
C LEU A 191 -16.65 -4.28 -6.58
N SER A 192 -17.72 -4.34 -7.38
CA SER A 192 -17.67 -4.92 -8.73
C SER A 192 -16.78 -4.09 -9.66
N ALA A 193 -17.00 -2.78 -9.67
CA ALA A 193 -16.17 -1.83 -10.41
C ALA A 193 -14.73 -1.82 -9.88
N LYS A 194 -14.54 -1.86 -8.56
CA LYS A 194 -13.21 -1.93 -7.94
C LYS A 194 -12.42 -3.16 -8.37
N ILE A 195 -13.03 -4.34 -8.37
CA ILE A 195 -12.39 -5.59 -8.81
C ILE A 195 -11.98 -5.48 -10.28
N ARG A 196 -12.91 -5.04 -11.15
CA ARG A 196 -12.65 -4.91 -12.58
C ARG A 196 -11.47 -3.96 -12.86
N LEU A 197 -11.45 -2.79 -12.23
CA LEU A 197 -10.35 -1.83 -12.41
C LEU A 197 -9.06 -2.30 -11.73
N PHE A 198 -9.13 -3.03 -10.62
CA PHE A 198 -7.95 -3.63 -9.98
C PHE A 198 -7.26 -4.64 -10.89
N GLU A 199 -8.00 -5.50 -11.58
CA GLU A 199 -7.43 -6.46 -12.55
C GLU A 199 -6.78 -5.74 -13.74
N ASP A 200 -7.41 -4.68 -14.24
CA ASP A 200 -6.85 -3.86 -15.32
C ASP A 200 -5.58 -3.12 -14.88
N ILE A 201 -5.56 -2.53 -13.67
CA ILE A 201 -4.36 -1.92 -13.07
C ILE A 201 -3.26 -2.96 -12.92
N THR A 202 -3.57 -4.14 -12.41
CA THR A 202 -2.58 -5.20 -12.20
C THR A 202 -1.90 -5.57 -13.52
N THR A 203 -2.71 -5.78 -14.55
CA THR A 203 -2.21 -6.08 -15.91
C THR A 203 -1.38 -4.92 -16.46
N TRP A 204 -1.83 -3.69 -16.27
CA TRP A 204 -1.13 -2.50 -16.74
C TRP A 204 0.23 -2.33 -16.05
N LEU A 205 0.29 -2.42 -14.71
CA LEU A 205 1.50 -2.24 -13.93
C LEU A 205 2.57 -3.30 -14.24
N GLN A 206 2.17 -4.55 -14.49
CA GLN A 206 3.10 -5.62 -14.89
C GLN A 206 3.85 -5.32 -16.20
N HIS A 207 3.25 -4.55 -17.10
CA HIS A 207 3.82 -4.19 -18.39
C HIS A 207 4.38 -2.76 -18.43
N ASN A 208 4.29 -2.03 -17.31
CA ASN A 208 4.70 -0.64 -17.22
C ASN A 208 6.09 -0.51 -16.58
N SER A 209 7.09 -0.11 -17.38
CA SER A 209 8.48 0.01 -16.96
C SER A 209 8.86 1.37 -16.37
N SER A 210 7.90 2.28 -16.23
CA SER A 210 8.15 3.62 -15.67
C SER A 210 8.56 3.57 -14.19
N ASP A 211 9.36 4.55 -13.76
CA ASP A 211 9.82 4.60 -12.37
C ASP A 211 8.68 4.87 -11.38
N GLU A 212 7.63 5.56 -11.82
CA GLU A 212 6.41 5.73 -11.04
C GLU A 212 5.69 4.40 -10.83
N ALA A 213 5.57 3.56 -11.87
CA ALA A 213 4.97 2.22 -11.75
C ALA A 213 5.76 1.34 -10.77
N LYS A 214 7.10 1.34 -10.86
CA LYS A 214 7.95 0.60 -9.92
C LYS A 214 7.73 1.06 -8.48
N LYS A 215 7.77 2.38 -8.24
CA LYS A 215 7.55 2.96 -6.91
C LYS A 215 6.18 2.61 -6.32
N VAL A 216 5.14 2.61 -7.16
CA VAL A 216 3.78 2.25 -6.74
C VAL A 216 3.67 0.76 -6.37
N MET A 217 4.46 -0.11 -7.01
CA MET A 217 4.52 -1.55 -6.73
C MET A 217 5.47 -1.94 -5.58
N ASP A 218 6.34 -1.05 -5.13
CA ASP A 218 7.26 -1.28 -4.01
C ASP A 218 6.50 -1.69 -2.74
N SER A 219 7.17 -2.33 -1.78
CA SER A 219 6.55 -2.90 -0.58
C SER A 219 5.71 -1.92 0.26
N TYR A 220 5.99 -0.61 0.14
CA TYR A 220 5.24 0.46 0.82
C TYR A 220 4.33 1.28 -0.12
N GLY A 221 4.25 0.92 -1.39
CA GLY A 221 3.41 1.60 -2.36
C GLY A 221 1.92 1.28 -2.19
N GLU A 222 1.06 2.22 -2.61
CA GLU A 222 -0.40 2.12 -2.47
C GLU A 222 -1.00 0.91 -3.23
N TYR A 223 -0.30 0.34 -4.20
CA TYR A 223 -0.78 -0.85 -4.91
C TYR A 223 -0.86 -2.08 -4.01
N ASN A 224 0.13 -2.27 -3.11
CA ASN A 224 0.09 -3.39 -2.16
C ASN A 224 -1.05 -3.22 -1.15
N ARG A 225 -1.39 -1.97 -0.80
CA ARG A 225 -2.58 -1.66 0.01
C ARG A 225 -3.87 -1.98 -0.73
N LEU A 226 -3.98 -1.58 -2.00
CA LEU A 226 -5.12 -1.91 -2.86
C LEU A 226 -5.30 -3.42 -3.01
N LYS A 227 -4.21 -4.14 -3.31
CA LYS A 227 -4.18 -5.61 -3.42
C LYS A 227 -4.74 -6.27 -2.15
N ARG A 228 -4.31 -5.82 -0.96
CA ARG A 228 -4.81 -6.32 0.32
C ARG A 228 -6.28 -5.99 0.54
N ASP A 229 -6.71 -4.75 0.29
CA ASP A 229 -8.10 -4.33 0.47
C ASP A 229 -9.06 -5.15 -0.40
N VAL A 230 -8.72 -5.35 -1.68
CA VAL A 230 -9.49 -6.19 -2.60
C VAL A 230 -9.52 -7.63 -2.11
N ALA A 231 -8.38 -8.19 -1.68
CA ALA A 231 -8.32 -9.55 -1.18
C ALA A 231 -9.17 -9.78 0.08
N VAL A 232 -9.20 -8.83 1.02
CA VAL A 232 -10.08 -8.89 2.21
C VAL A 232 -11.55 -8.91 1.79
N LYS A 233 -11.98 -7.97 0.94
CA LYS A 233 -13.38 -7.88 0.50
C LYS A 233 -13.82 -9.14 -0.24
N LEU A 234 -12.97 -9.66 -1.12
CA LEU A 234 -13.23 -10.90 -1.85
C LEU A 234 -13.32 -12.12 -0.93
N LEU A 235 -12.42 -12.24 0.05
CA LEU A 235 -12.48 -13.31 1.04
C LEU A 235 -13.82 -13.29 1.80
N GLU A 236 -14.37 -12.11 2.08
CA GLU A 236 -15.63 -11.98 2.82
C GLU A 236 -16.88 -12.17 1.93
N GLN A 237 -16.82 -11.83 0.63
CA GLN A 237 -18.03 -11.68 -0.20
C GLN A 237 -18.06 -12.51 -1.49
N ASP A 238 -16.90 -12.87 -2.07
CA ASP A 238 -16.80 -13.58 -3.35
C ASP A 238 -15.56 -14.51 -3.38
N ARG A 239 -15.78 -15.74 -2.90
CA ARG A 239 -14.73 -16.77 -2.77
C ARG A 239 -14.23 -17.31 -4.11
N GLU A 240 -15.08 -17.31 -5.13
CA GLU A 240 -14.70 -17.79 -6.46
C GLU A 240 -13.68 -16.83 -7.09
N THR A 241 -14.01 -15.53 -7.08
CA THR A 241 -13.08 -14.51 -7.57
C THR A 241 -11.82 -14.43 -6.72
N PHE A 242 -11.94 -14.53 -5.37
CA PHE A 242 -10.77 -14.62 -4.49
C PHE A 242 -9.81 -15.74 -4.92
N SER A 243 -10.34 -16.94 -5.17
CA SER A 243 -9.55 -18.12 -5.53
C SER A 243 -8.88 -17.95 -6.89
N ARG A 244 -9.62 -17.50 -7.89
CA ARG A 244 -9.09 -17.19 -9.24
C ARG A 244 -7.95 -16.15 -9.21
N LEU A 245 -8.09 -15.13 -8.37
CA LEU A 245 -7.06 -14.09 -8.24
C LEU A 245 -5.82 -14.56 -7.46
N LEU A 246 -5.96 -15.53 -6.55
CA LEU A 246 -4.81 -16.20 -5.93
C LEU A 246 -4.05 -17.06 -6.94
N GLU A 247 -4.76 -17.85 -7.75
CA GLU A 247 -4.15 -18.74 -8.76
C GLU A 247 -3.36 -17.98 -9.82
N SER A 248 -3.82 -16.77 -10.17
CA SER A 248 -3.12 -15.89 -11.11
C SER A 248 -1.99 -15.07 -10.48
N GLY A 249 -1.83 -15.11 -9.15
CA GLY A 249 -0.86 -14.29 -8.42
C GLY A 249 -1.22 -12.80 -8.32
N THR A 250 -2.43 -12.42 -8.77
CA THR A 250 -2.96 -11.05 -8.72
C THR A 250 -3.12 -10.60 -7.27
N ILE A 251 -3.66 -11.47 -6.40
CA ILE A 251 -3.68 -11.31 -4.94
C ILE A 251 -2.74 -12.33 -4.26
N ASN A 252 -2.42 -12.13 -2.98
CA ASN A 252 -1.66 -13.08 -2.15
C ASN A 252 -2.17 -13.04 -0.71
N LEU A 253 -1.62 -13.88 0.18
CA LEU A 253 -2.09 -13.95 1.57
C LEU A 253 -1.36 -12.99 2.51
N ASP A 254 -0.47 -12.15 2.00
CA ASP A 254 0.34 -11.26 2.81
C ASP A 254 -0.49 -10.13 3.44
N GLY A 255 -0.53 -10.09 4.77
CA GLY A 255 -1.37 -9.15 5.52
C GLY A 255 -2.84 -9.55 5.62
N LEU A 256 -3.20 -10.77 5.20
CA LEU A 256 -4.54 -11.35 5.43
C LEU A 256 -4.58 -12.26 6.66
N GLU A 257 -3.49 -12.40 7.41
CA GLU A 257 -3.37 -13.38 8.50
C GLU A 257 -4.47 -13.24 9.55
N ASP A 258 -4.91 -12.01 9.84
CA ASP A 258 -5.99 -11.75 10.78
C ASP A 258 -7.37 -12.19 10.32
N ARG A 259 -7.58 -12.34 9.02
CA ARG A 259 -8.82 -12.86 8.45
C ARG A 259 -8.76 -14.37 8.31
N ILE A 260 -7.66 -14.89 7.76
CA ILE A 260 -7.55 -16.33 7.48
C ILE A 260 -7.36 -17.18 8.74
N LYS A 261 -6.80 -16.66 9.83
CA LYS A 261 -6.57 -17.46 11.05
C LYS A 261 -7.85 -18.03 11.68
N ASP A 262 -8.98 -17.36 11.43
CA ASP A 262 -10.29 -17.69 12.00
C ASP A 262 -11.16 -18.52 11.04
N GLU A 263 -10.70 -18.72 9.80
CA GLU A 263 -11.38 -19.54 8.80
C GLU A 263 -11.48 -21.01 9.22
N PRO A 264 -12.53 -21.74 8.76
CA PRO A 264 -12.62 -23.17 8.95
C PRO A 264 -11.53 -23.90 8.15
N ASP A 265 -11.12 -25.08 8.63
CA ASP A 265 -10.02 -25.84 8.03
C ASP A 265 -10.28 -26.22 6.56
N GLU A 266 -11.54 -26.49 6.19
CA GLU A 266 -11.93 -26.78 4.80
C GLU A 266 -11.69 -25.57 3.89
N SER A 267 -11.95 -24.35 4.40
CA SER A 267 -11.69 -23.10 3.68
C SER A 267 -10.18 -22.87 3.53
N LEU A 268 -9.40 -23.10 4.58
CA LEU A 268 -7.93 -23.04 4.53
C LEU A 268 -7.36 -24.07 3.56
N ALA A 269 -7.93 -25.28 3.51
CA ALA A 269 -7.53 -26.32 2.56
C ALA A 269 -7.84 -25.91 1.12
N ASN A 270 -9.00 -25.32 0.88
CA ASN A 270 -9.34 -24.77 -0.43
C ASN A 270 -8.37 -23.65 -0.83
N ILE A 271 -8.09 -22.69 0.06
CA ILE A 271 -7.12 -21.60 -0.17
C ILE A 271 -5.76 -22.18 -0.56
N LEU A 272 -5.29 -23.23 0.14
CA LEU A 272 -4.01 -23.87 -0.14
C LEU A 272 -3.92 -24.46 -1.56
N LEU A 273 -5.03 -24.88 -2.16
CA LEU A 273 -5.04 -25.37 -3.54
C LEU A 273 -4.87 -24.24 -4.57
N HIS A 274 -5.17 -23.00 -4.20
CA HIS A 274 -5.16 -21.85 -5.11
C HIS A 274 -3.91 -20.95 -4.99
N VAL A 275 -3.10 -21.11 -3.95
CA VAL A 275 -1.87 -20.32 -3.81
C VAL A 275 -0.76 -20.79 -4.75
N ILE A 276 0.11 -19.87 -5.15
CA ILE A 276 1.22 -20.15 -6.08
C ILE A 276 2.61 -20.06 -5.44
N THR A 277 2.71 -19.70 -4.16
CA THR A 277 4.00 -19.57 -3.44
C THR A 277 4.05 -20.45 -2.19
N ILE A 278 5.26 -20.90 -1.84
CA ILE A 278 5.51 -21.64 -0.58
C ILE A 278 5.15 -20.78 0.63
N ASP A 279 5.41 -19.48 0.55
CA ASP A 279 5.14 -18.53 1.64
C ASP A 279 3.65 -18.38 1.92
N ASP A 280 2.81 -18.28 0.88
CA ASP A 280 1.34 -18.24 1.03
C ASP A 280 0.80 -19.60 1.49
N ALA A 281 1.29 -20.71 0.93
CA ALA A 281 0.95 -22.05 1.38
C ALA A 281 1.23 -22.20 2.89
N SER A 282 2.40 -21.73 3.32
CA SER A 282 2.80 -21.77 4.73
C SER A 282 1.91 -20.93 5.64
N ARG A 283 1.42 -19.77 5.16
CA ARG A 283 0.46 -18.95 5.91
C ARG A 283 -0.86 -19.69 6.12
N ALA A 284 -1.40 -20.33 5.08
CA ALA A 284 -2.64 -21.09 5.19
C ALA A 284 -2.48 -22.32 6.12
N MET A 285 -1.42 -23.11 5.93
CA MET A 285 -1.16 -24.34 6.69
C MET A 285 -1.03 -24.09 8.20
N LYS A 286 -0.39 -22.99 8.62
CA LYS A 286 -0.17 -22.67 10.04
C LYS A 286 -1.46 -22.54 10.84
N PHE A 287 -2.57 -22.18 10.20
CA PHE A 287 -3.85 -21.97 10.87
C PHE A 287 -4.77 -23.20 10.82
N MET A 288 -4.42 -24.23 10.05
CA MET A 288 -5.16 -25.49 10.05
C MET A 288 -5.07 -26.16 11.42
N ARG A 289 -6.22 -26.63 11.92
CA ARG A 289 -6.40 -27.14 13.29
C ARG A 289 -6.59 -28.65 13.32
N SER A 290 -6.87 -29.26 12.18
CA SER A 290 -7.17 -30.67 11.99
C SER A 290 -6.01 -31.38 11.28
N LYS A 291 -5.57 -32.47 11.89
CA LYS A 291 -4.59 -33.38 11.32
C LYS A 291 -5.15 -34.06 10.06
N GLU A 292 -6.42 -34.46 10.11
CA GLU A 292 -7.11 -35.10 8.98
C GLU A 292 -7.20 -34.16 7.78
N THR A 293 -7.47 -32.87 8.00
CA THR A 293 -7.53 -31.89 6.92
C THR A 293 -6.16 -31.67 6.28
N LEU A 294 -5.09 -31.58 7.07
CA LEU A 294 -3.72 -31.49 6.54
C LEU A 294 -3.34 -32.72 5.69
N LEU A 295 -3.70 -33.93 6.13
CA LEU A 295 -3.46 -35.17 5.40
C LEU A 295 -4.22 -35.19 4.06
N THR A 296 -5.52 -34.86 4.09
CA THR A 296 -6.35 -34.79 2.88
C THR A 296 -5.79 -33.77 1.89
N ALA A 297 -5.53 -32.54 2.35
CA ALA A 297 -4.98 -31.47 1.51
C ALA A 297 -3.60 -31.83 0.95
N SER A 298 -2.75 -32.54 1.72
CA SER A 298 -1.46 -33.04 1.24
C SER A 298 -1.60 -34.01 0.05
N HIS A 299 -2.65 -34.84 0.02
CA HIS A 299 -2.92 -35.72 -1.11
C HIS A 299 -3.44 -34.94 -2.34
N GLU A 300 -4.11 -33.82 -2.12
CA GLU A 300 -4.68 -32.97 -3.16
C GLU A 300 -3.69 -31.95 -3.74
N LEU A 301 -2.51 -31.76 -3.13
CA LEU A 301 -1.46 -30.85 -3.63
C LEU A 301 -1.06 -31.09 -5.09
N SER A 302 -1.25 -32.30 -5.61
CA SER A 302 -1.05 -32.60 -7.03
C SER A 302 -1.90 -31.73 -7.97
N ARG A 303 -3.04 -31.23 -7.47
CA ARG A 303 -3.99 -30.34 -8.15
C ARG A 303 -3.79 -28.86 -7.83
N ALA A 304 -2.89 -28.52 -6.90
CA ALA A 304 -2.69 -27.14 -6.48
C ALA A 304 -2.00 -26.27 -7.56
N ALA A 305 -2.31 -24.98 -7.56
CA ALA A 305 -1.71 -23.98 -8.44
C ALA A 305 -0.20 -23.75 -8.18
N LEU A 306 0.32 -24.25 -7.04
CA LEU A 306 1.75 -24.26 -6.73
C LEU A 306 2.60 -24.85 -7.87
N PRO A 307 3.79 -24.29 -8.15
CA PRO A 307 4.76 -24.91 -9.05
C PRO A 307 5.19 -26.31 -8.57
N PRO A 308 5.50 -27.26 -9.48
CA PRO A 308 5.84 -28.64 -9.12
C PRO A 308 6.92 -28.77 -8.03
N GLU A 309 7.99 -27.98 -8.12
CA GLU A 309 9.09 -27.94 -7.14
C GLU A 309 8.62 -27.43 -5.76
N SER A 310 7.66 -26.52 -5.74
CA SER A 310 7.07 -25.99 -4.51
C SER A 310 6.13 -27.01 -3.84
N ARG A 311 5.40 -27.81 -4.63
CA ARG A 311 4.49 -28.84 -4.11
C ARG A 311 5.20 -29.86 -3.23
N ALA A 312 6.39 -30.31 -3.63
CA ALA A 312 7.18 -31.26 -2.84
C ALA A 312 7.57 -30.67 -1.47
N THR A 313 8.04 -29.42 -1.46
CA THR A 313 8.41 -28.71 -0.23
C THR A 313 7.20 -28.48 0.69
N VAL A 314 6.06 -28.11 0.11
CA VAL A 314 4.81 -27.91 0.87
C VAL A 314 4.30 -29.24 1.42
N ALA A 315 4.33 -30.33 0.64
CA ALA A 315 3.96 -31.66 1.12
C ALA A 315 4.83 -32.13 2.29
N GLU A 316 6.14 -31.92 2.23
CA GLU A 316 7.06 -32.21 3.33
C GLU A 316 6.69 -31.40 4.58
N ASN A 317 6.44 -30.09 4.42
CA ASN A 317 6.00 -29.23 5.53
C ASN A 317 4.67 -29.71 6.14
N MET A 318 3.69 -30.11 5.32
CA MET A 318 2.42 -30.67 5.79
C MET A 318 2.61 -31.96 6.57
N GLN A 319 3.46 -32.87 6.09
CA GLN A 319 3.76 -34.12 6.78
C GLN A 319 4.43 -33.86 8.14
N ARG A 320 5.33 -32.88 8.20
CA ARG A 320 5.96 -32.44 9.45
C ARG A 320 4.96 -31.83 10.42
N PHE A 321 4.08 -30.94 9.94
CA PHE A 321 2.98 -30.40 10.75
C PHE A 321 2.09 -31.51 11.29
N THR A 322 1.66 -32.43 10.43
CA THR A 322 0.83 -33.59 10.79
C THR A 322 1.48 -34.45 11.87
N SER A 323 2.79 -34.70 11.76
CA SER A 323 3.53 -35.47 12.77
C SER A 323 3.57 -34.75 14.12
N ALA A 324 3.71 -33.42 14.10
CA ALA A 324 3.70 -32.60 15.30
C ALA A 324 2.33 -32.49 15.99
N PHE A 325 1.22 -32.86 15.32
CA PHE A 325 -0.10 -32.94 15.98
C PHE A 325 -0.19 -34.07 17.00
N ASP A 326 0.51 -35.17 16.78
CA ASP A 326 0.45 -36.34 17.67
C ASP A 326 1.49 -36.28 18.78
N ALA A 327 2.57 -35.55 18.58
CA ALA A 327 3.70 -35.49 19.52
C ALA A 327 3.53 -34.35 20.53
N PRO A 328 3.77 -34.58 21.84
CA PRO A 328 3.82 -33.49 22.82
C PRO A 328 4.96 -32.53 22.46
N PRO A 329 4.75 -31.21 22.53
CA PRO A 329 5.77 -30.24 22.17
C PRO A 329 6.89 -30.24 23.21
N ARG A 330 8.08 -29.89 22.75
CA ARG A 330 9.21 -29.62 23.65
C ARG A 330 9.10 -28.18 24.13
N ILE A 331 8.82 -27.99 25.42
CA ILE A 331 8.67 -26.67 26.01
C ILE A 331 10.00 -26.25 26.64
N ARG A 332 10.51 -25.07 26.30
CA ARG A 332 11.81 -24.57 26.80
C ARG A 332 11.77 -23.10 27.17
N SER A 333 12.40 -22.78 28.30
CA SER A 333 12.83 -21.42 28.60
C SER A 333 14.24 -21.21 28.06
N LEU A 334 14.42 -20.26 27.15
CA LEU A 334 15.73 -19.88 26.61
C LEU A 334 16.32 -18.65 27.31
N GLY A 335 15.51 -17.97 28.11
CA GLY A 335 15.87 -16.85 28.98
C GLY A 335 14.73 -16.59 29.95
N HIS A 336 15.05 -16.23 31.20
CA HIS A 336 14.06 -16.06 32.26
C HIS A 336 13.05 -14.96 31.92
N LEU A 337 11.75 -15.22 32.08
CA LEU A 337 10.72 -14.19 31.92
C LEU A 337 10.93 -13.07 32.94
N ARG A 338 10.91 -11.83 32.44
CA ARG A 338 10.95 -10.64 33.28
C ARG A 338 9.58 -10.00 33.33
N LYS A 339 9.24 -9.45 34.49
CA LYS A 339 8.13 -8.51 34.60
C LYS A 339 8.43 -7.29 33.74
N ARG A 340 7.37 -6.71 33.19
CA ARG A 340 7.41 -5.38 32.60
C ARG A 340 7.80 -4.37 33.67
N ASP A 341 8.75 -3.49 33.37
CA ASP A 341 9.16 -2.44 34.30
C ASP A 341 8.33 -1.18 33.98
N GLU A 342 7.20 -1.03 34.67
CA GLU A 342 6.27 0.08 34.46
C GLU A 342 6.87 1.45 34.82
N SER A 343 8.07 1.50 35.43
CA SER A 343 8.74 2.73 35.85
C SER A 343 9.65 3.36 34.78
N ILE A 344 9.83 2.71 33.63
CA ILE A 344 10.70 3.17 32.54
C ILE A 344 9.84 3.66 31.36
N GLU A 345 9.80 4.98 31.14
CA GLU A 345 9.04 5.64 30.06
C GLU A 345 9.56 5.37 28.63
N SER A 346 10.60 4.55 28.44
CA SER A 346 11.15 4.22 27.12
C SER A 346 10.70 2.84 26.64
N TYR A 347 10.03 2.77 25.48
CA TYR A 347 9.69 1.58 24.68
C TYR A 347 10.08 0.22 25.29
N ASP A 348 9.30 -0.26 26.24
CA ASP A 348 9.59 -1.51 26.94
C ASP A 348 9.24 -2.69 26.00
N ILE A 349 10.23 -3.53 25.70
CA ILE A 349 10.12 -4.55 24.66
C ILE A 349 9.67 -5.86 25.33
N SER A 350 8.42 -6.25 25.09
CA SER A 350 7.81 -7.46 25.64
C SER A 350 8.67 -8.70 25.40
N ASN A 351 8.72 -9.63 26.37
CA ASN A 351 9.39 -10.91 26.16
C ASN A 351 8.76 -11.61 24.94
N LYS A 352 9.55 -12.43 24.23
CA LYS A 352 9.13 -13.05 22.97
C LYS A 352 8.98 -14.55 23.15
N PHE A 353 8.05 -15.14 22.40
CA PHE A 353 7.95 -16.59 22.28
C PHE A 353 7.77 -17.01 20.82
N ILE A 354 8.16 -18.25 20.52
CA ILE A 354 7.94 -18.90 19.23
C ILE A 354 7.42 -20.32 19.40
N ILE A 355 6.70 -20.77 18.38
CA ILE A 355 6.32 -22.16 18.13
C ILE A 355 7.04 -22.55 16.84
N ALA A 356 7.93 -23.54 16.91
CA ALA A 356 8.80 -23.90 15.81
C ALA A 356 8.87 -25.41 15.61
N LEU A 357 8.76 -25.88 14.37
CA LEU A 357 9.13 -27.25 14.02
C LEU A 357 10.54 -27.22 13.44
N ARG A 358 11.48 -27.80 14.18
CA ARG A 358 12.89 -27.90 13.78
C ARG A 358 13.07 -29.01 12.73
N ASP A 359 14.04 -28.82 11.84
CA ASP A 359 14.40 -29.83 10.83
C ASP A 359 14.81 -31.16 11.47
N GLY A 360 14.21 -32.25 10.97
CA GLY A 360 14.42 -33.61 11.47
C GLY A 360 13.69 -33.95 12.77
N GLU A 361 12.88 -33.04 13.34
CA GLU A 361 12.08 -33.32 14.54
C GLU A 361 10.59 -33.50 14.20
N ASN A 362 9.97 -34.49 14.85
CA ASN A 362 8.55 -34.82 14.67
C ASN A 362 7.66 -34.14 15.72
N HIS A 363 8.18 -33.18 16.48
CA HIS A 363 7.46 -32.43 17.51
C HIS A 363 7.72 -30.94 17.37
N ALA A 364 6.74 -30.12 17.75
CA ALA A 364 6.94 -28.69 17.84
C ALA A 364 7.77 -28.34 19.08
N THR A 365 8.54 -27.25 19.02
CA THR A 365 9.18 -26.62 20.17
C THR A 365 8.45 -25.32 20.50
N ILE A 366 7.99 -25.17 21.75
CA ILE A 366 7.47 -23.90 22.28
C ILE A 366 8.58 -23.31 23.12
N ALA A 367 9.08 -22.13 22.74
CA ALA A 367 10.17 -21.49 23.46
C ALA A 367 9.91 -20.02 23.70
N TRP A 368 10.36 -19.51 24.84
CA TRP A 368 10.33 -18.09 25.18
C TRP A 368 11.65 -17.60 25.74
N SER A 369 11.83 -16.29 25.68
CA SER A 369 12.96 -15.59 26.27
C SER A 369 12.61 -14.13 26.52
N ASN A 370 13.27 -13.54 27.53
CA ASN A 370 13.29 -12.09 27.64
C ASN A 370 14.12 -11.44 26.52
N THR A 371 13.90 -10.14 26.34
CA THR A 371 14.49 -9.32 25.27
C THR A 371 15.93 -8.88 25.54
N LYS A 372 16.43 -9.02 26.78
CA LYS A 372 17.86 -8.83 27.09
C LYS A 372 18.70 -9.99 26.58
N ASP A 373 18.16 -11.21 26.69
CA ASP A 373 18.86 -12.43 26.25
C ASP A 373 18.64 -12.67 24.75
N LEU A 374 17.41 -12.47 24.26
CA LEU A 374 17.04 -12.64 22.84
C LEU A 374 16.00 -11.59 22.42
N PHE A 375 16.50 -10.55 21.73
CA PHE A 375 15.71 -9.36 21.37
C PHE A 375 14.58 -9.61 20.36
N GLU A 376 14.85 -10.39 19.30
CA GLU A 376 13.91 -10.66 18.20
C GLU A 376 13.53 -12.14 18.15
N HIS A 377 12.35 -12.43 17.59
CA HIS A 377 11.90 -13.82 17.36
C HIS A 377 12.93 -14.65 16.57
N LYS A 378 13.63 -14.03 15.60
CA LYS A 378 14.67 -14.71 14.82
C LYS A 378 15.81 -15.26 15.69
N HIS A 379 16.14 -14.59 16.80
CA HIS A 379 17.19 -15.05 17.72
C HIS A 379 16.74 -16.28 18.52
N LEU A 380 15.45 -16.38 18.87
CA LEU A 380 14.88 -17.60 19.45
C LEU A 380 14.97 -18.75 18.46
N ALA A 381 14.61 -18.53 17.19
CA ALA A 381 14.67 -19.56 16.16
C ALA A 381 16.11 -20.07 15.97
N GLN A 382 17.10 -19.18 15.89
CA GLN A 382 18.53 -19.52 15.81
C GLN A 382 19.00 -20.38 16.99
N ARG A 383 18.48 -20.15 18.20
CA ARG A 383 18.83 -20.94 19.39
C ARG A 383 18.17 -22.32 19.41
N ILE A 384 16.99 -22.47 18.81
CA ILE A 384 16.33 -23.77 18.63
C ILE A 384 17.09 -24.60 17.58
N GLY A 385 17.58 -23.95 16.52
CA GLY A 385 18.40 -24.56 15.47
C GLY A 385 17.88 -24.20 14.07
N ASN A 386 18.05 -25.13 13.12
CA ASN A 386 17.55 -24.95 11.76
C ASN A 386 16.01 -25.04 11.76
N VAL A 387 15.38 -23.88 11.71
CA VAL A 387 13.92 -23.70 11.64
C VAL A 387 13.63 -22.83 10.42
N THR A 388 12.79 -23.33 9.52
CA THR A 388 12.33 -22.56 8.37
C THR A 388 11.24 -21.57 8.80
N LYS A 389 11.17 -20.40 8.14
CA LYS A 389 10.11 -19.39 8.40
C LYS A 389 8.70 -19.98 8.20
N ALA A 390 8.56 -20.90 7.27
CA ALA A 390 7.33 -21.65 6.98
C ALA A 390 6.82 -22.46 8.18
N LEU A 391 7.73 -22.95 9.03
CA LEU A 391 7.44 -23.83 10.16
C LEU A 391 7.58 -23.15 11.52
N CYS A 392 7.60 -21.82 11.53
CA CYS A 392 7.73 -21.01 12.73
C CYS A 392 6.60 -20.00 12.82
N ALA A 393 6.10 -19.78 14.03
CA ALA A 393 5.17 -18.71 14.36
C ALA A 393 5.52 -18.17 15.75
N GLY A 394 4.96 -17.05 16.17
CA GLY A 394 5.24 -16.56 17.52
C GLY A 394 4.47 -15.32 17.90
N GLY A 395 4.80 -14.80 19.08
CA GLY A 395 4.16 -13.64 19.67
C GLY A 395 4.96 -13.12 20.85
N GLU A 396 4.25 -12.46 21.74
CA GLU A 396 4.77 -11.85 22.95
C GLU A 396 4.26 -12.63 24.16
N VAL A 397 5.09 -12.69 25.19
CA VAL A 397 4.75 -13.33 26.46
C VAL A 397 5.04 -12.38 27.63
N GLU A 398 4.04 -12.12 28.45
CA GLU A 398 4.13 -11.15 29.53
C GLU A 398 3.84 -11.81 30.86
N LEU A 399 4.64 -11.43 31.88
CA LEU A 399 4.41 -11.82 33.25
C LEU A 399 3.65 -10.69 33.96
N VAL A 400 2.37 -10.94 34.24
CA VAL A 400 1.45 -10.01 34.89
C VAL A 400 1.28 -10.43 36.35
N GLN A 401 1.22 -9.46 37.27
CA GLN A 401 0.85 -9.73 38.66
C GLN A 401 -0.59 -9.30 38.90
N LEU A 402 -1.42 -10.23 39.36
CA LEU A 402 -2.81 -9.98 39.71
C LEU A 402 -2.91 -9.41 41.13
N GLU A 403 -4.05 -8.78 41.44
CA GLU A 403 -4.32 -8.08 42.71
C GLU A 403 -4.12 -8.95 43.98
N ASN A 404 -4.16 -10.28 43.85
CA ASN A 404 -4.00 -11.24 44.94
C ASN A 404 -2.60 -11.88 45.01
N GLU A 405 -1.55 -11.19 44.55
CA GLU A 405 -0.17 -11.70 44.40
C GLU A 405 0.00 -12.90 43.44
N ARG A 406 -1.09 -13.43 42.90
CA ARG A 406 -1.08 -14.49 41.88
C ARG A 406 -0.37 -13.98 40.62
N LYS A 407 0.47 -14.82 40.04
CA LYS A 407 1.13 -14.52 38.76
C LYS A 407 0.31 -15.08 37.62
N GLN A 408 0.10 -14.27 36.60
CA GLN A 408 -0.46 -14.71 35.32
C GLN A 408 0.60 -14.52 34.23
N VAL A 409 0.71 -15.46 33.31
CA VAL A 409 1.53 -15.34 32.11
C VAL A 409 0.63 -15.28 30.90
N GLU A 410 0.66 -14.15 30.20
CA GLU A 410 -0.15 -13.88 29.02
C GLU A 410 0.65 -14.14 27.75
N PHE A 411 0.13 -14.96 26.85
CA PHE A 411 0.61 -15.12 25.48
C PHE A 411 -0.29 -14.30 24.54
N LYS A 412 0.29 -13.34 23.81
CA LYS A 412 -0.46 -12.39 22.96
C LYS A 412 0.36 -11.87 21.77
N GLY A 413 -0.23 -10.97 20.99
CA GLY A 413 0.43 -10.29 19.88
C GLY A 413 0.83 -11.22 18.73
N ARG A 414 1.86 -10.84 17.97
CA ARG A 414 2.38 -11.61 16.83
C ARG A 414 3.89 -11.50 16.70
N SER A 415 4.49 -12.41 15.94
CA SER A 415 5.87 -12.25 15.51
C SER A 415 5.95 -11.30 14.32
N GLY A 416 6.82 -10.29 14.42
CA GLY A 416 7.19 -9.45 13.27
C GLY A 416 7.94 -10.26 12.20
N THR A 417 8.68 -11.31 12.60
CA THR A 417 9.45 -12.15 11.67
C THR A 417 8.63 -13.31 11.11
N PHE A 418 7.86 -13.99 11.96
CA PHE A 418 7.24 -15.29 11.63
C PHE A 418 5.72 -15.24 11.48
N GLY A 419 5.11 -14.08 11.76
CA GLY A 419 3.66 -13.91 11.72
C GLY A 419 2.94 -14.38 12.99
N PRO A 420 1.61 -14.43 12.94
CA PRO A 420 0.78 -14.79 14.08
C PRO A 420 0.81 -16.30 14.35
N TYR A 421 0.51 -16.68 15.59
CA TYR A 421 0.47 -18.08 16.03
C TYR A 421 -0.96 -18.64 16.06
N ASN A 422 -1.06 -19.97 15.95
CA ASN A 422 -2.32 -20.70 16.12
C ASN A 422 -2.66 -20.80 17.62
N HIS A 423 -3.65 -20.02 18.06
CA HIS A 423 -4.05 -19.98 19.48
C HIS A 423 -4.60 -21.34 19.96
N THR A 424 -5.34 -22.06 19.12
CA THR A 424 -5.91 -23.38 19.44
C THR A 424 -4.81 -24.41 19.70
N PHE A 425 -3.73 -24.38 18.91
CA PHE A 425 -2.57 -25.23 19.14
C PHE A 425 -1.95 -24.98 20.51
N LEU A 426 -1.77 -23.71 20.88
CA LEU A 426 -1.15 -23.36 22.16
C LEU A 426 -2.05 -23.71 23.36
N GLU A 427 -3.36 -23.47 23.24
CA GLU A 427 -4.36 -23.81 24.26
C GLU A 427 -4.40 -25.32 24.56
N ARG A 428 -4.23 -26.19 23.54
CA ARG A 428 -4.12 -27.65 23.74
C ARG A 428 -2.99 -28.04 24.70
N PHE A 429 -1.91 -27.26 24.76
CA PHE A 429 -0.75 -27.53 25.61
C PHE A 429 -0.63 -26.58 26.80
N LYS A 430 -1.69 -25.84 27.12
CA LYS A 430 -1.73 -24.85 28.21
C LYS A 430 -1.25 -25.38 29.55
N GLN A 431 -1.67 -26.60 29.92
CA GLN A 431 -1.25 -27.22 31.17
C GLN A 431 0.27 -27.48 31.19
N ALA A 432 0.83 -28.07 30.12
CA ALA A 432 2.26 -28.34 30.05
C ALA A 432 3.10 -27.04 30.04
N ILE A 433 2.57 -25.97 29.42
CA ILE A 433 3.16 -24.63 29.47
C ILE A 433 3.15 -24.10 30.91
N ALA A 434 2.02 -24.20 31.61
CA ALA A 434 1.88 -23.76 33.00
C ALA A 434 2.86 -24.51 33.93
N GLU A 435 3.00 -25.82 33.78
CA GLU A 435 3.95 -26.62 34.56
C GLU A 435 5.41 -26.18 34.33
N GLN A 436 5.78 -25.90 33.08
CA GLN A 436 7.13 -25.45 32.76
C GLN A 436 7.39 -24.03 33.28
N LEU A 437 6.41 -23.13 33.21
CA LEU A 437 6.48 -21.79 33.79
C LEU A 437 6.54 -21.82 35.31
N GLN A 438 5.79 -22.71 35.97
CA GLN A 438 5.84 -22.90 37.41
C GLN A 438 7.21 -23.37 37.88
N ARG A 439 7.86 -24.28 37.13
CA ARG A 439 9.25 -24.70 37.40
C ARG A 439 10.24 -23.55 37.26
N GLU A 440 10.06 -22.69 36.26
CA GLU A 440 10.93 -21.54 36.02
C GLU A 440 10.75 -20.44 37.10
N LEU A 441 9.50 -20.13 37.44
CA LEU A 441 9.14 -19.00 38.30
C LEU A 441 9.04 -19.35 39.79
N GLY A 442 9.07 -20.64 40.13
CA GLY A 442 9.05 -21.14 41.50
C GLY A 442 7.71 -20.92 42.24
N THR A 443 6.62 -20.67 41.52
CA THR A 443 5.29 -20.39 42.07
C THR A 443 4.20 -20.86 41.13
N GLU A 444 2.98 -21.07 41.64
CA GLU A 444 1.80 -21.30 40.81
C GLU A 444 1.55 -20.10 39.88
N VAL A 445 1.22 -20.39 38.63
CA VAL A 445 1.04 -19.41 37.56
C VAL A 445 -0.22 -19.77 36.79
N GLU A 446 -1.07 -18.78 36.59
CA GLU A 446 -2.16 -18.88 35.62
C GLU A 446 -1.65 -18.58 34.22
N VAL A 447 -2.00 -19.39 33.23
CA VAL A 447 -1.64 -19.10 31.83
C VAL A 447 -2.87 -18.56 31.12
N ALA A 448 -2.73 -17.42 30.47
CA ALA A 448 -3.74 -16.86 29.57
C ALA A 448 -3.19 -16.85 28.14
N ILE A 449 -3.92 -17.44 27.19
CA ILE A 449 -3.54 -17.44 25.78
C ILE A 449 -4.59 -16.67 25.02
N HIS A 450 -4.20 -15.51 24.51
CA HIS A 450 -5.08 -14.67 23.71
C HIS A 450 -4.99 -15.07 22.23
N PRO A 451 -6.04 -14.83 21.43
CA PRO A 451 -5.91 -14.88 19.98
C PRO A 451 -4.82 -13.92 19.52
N SER A 452 -3.96 -14.37 18.60
CA SER A 452 -2.95 -13.51 17.99
C SER A 452 -3.66 -12.41 17.20
N LYS A 453 -3.38 -11.13 17.44
CA LYS A 453 -3.98 -9.96 16.76
C LYS A 453 -2.90 -9.10 16.11
N ILE A 454 -3.20 -8.45 14.98
CA ILE A 454 -2.34 -7.42 14.36
C ILE A 454 -2.35 -6.14 15.17
#